data_AF-A0A849NEG4-F1
#
_entry.id   AF-A0A849NEG4-F1
#
_cell.length_a   1.000
_cell.length_b   1.000
_cell.length_c   1.000
_cell.angle_alpha   90.00
_cell.angle_beta   90.00
_cell.angle_gamma   90.00
#
_symmetry.space_group_name_H-M   'P 1'
#
loop_
_entity.id
_entity.type
_entity.pdbx_description
1 polymer ?
#
loop_
_entity_poly.entity_id
_entity_poly.type
_entity_poly.pdbx_seq_one_letter_code
_entity_poly.pdbx_strand_id
1 'polypeptide(L)'
;MKVLKKKKLHSLLEKVDQLISKANEYEDRYFKEIEAVHPEYKKSALNLVHYMAIMGEDLKDLEDDLTEMSIMLSIKAPTHIIFSLYAIRKIINKLLNNDTLSGVQPAVTRKKSRKILKRHKKALLGGKIKGSKTRIMVTLPTDAANFKEFIPELVDAGMSAARINCAHDDTIVWKKMIDRINTVKKRTGRNVKISMDLGGPKLRTGTMQPGPKIIHLQPERNSFGNVINPARVLLVKDIHENLYEDILQLPLSESLLKHLKPNDELHFIDTRGKKRKLIIESVNNEKIEAKCFDSAYIITGTQLTLDTGGQGITDKVGEILPKEESIILKKFDTLLIHKENVPGEPALYNENGVLEKTAHISCTLPDIFKDVKKDEIIVFDDGKIEGVIKEINNDELTIEITHAKDGGAKLKADKGINLPESNLSIRGLTDKDKTDLEFILLHSDIVNMSFVNDVEDVKDLQQVLKDFQKENFGVIYKIETKKGVNNLPKILLTAMQYFPFGVMIARGDLAIEIGWKNLGKAQEQILRICNAAHIPIVWATQVLETMAKKGRPSRAEITDASMAERTDCVMLNKGPYINETIKTLEEILTIAEER
;
A
#
# COMPACT_ATOMS: atom_id res chain seq x y z
N MET A 1 23.78 -32.13 42.25
CA MET A 1 23.94 -31.58 40.88
C MET A 1 25.40 -31.69 40.46
N LYS A 2 25.74 -32.20 39.27
CA LYS A 2 27.14 -32.32 38.78
C LYS A 2 27.84 -30.95 38.83
N VAL A 3 29.12 -30.89 39.23
CA VAL A 3 29.91 -29.64 39.38
C VAL A 3 29.85 -28.76 38.12
N LEU A 4 29.95 -29.39 36.93
CA LEU A 4 29.84 -28.69 35.64
C LEU A 4 28.49 -27.95 35.46
N LYS A 5 27.37 -28.59 35.86
CA LYS A 5 26.04 -27.97 35.79
C LYS A 5 25.93 -26.77 36.74
N LYS A 6 26.53 -26.86 37.94
CA LYS A 6 26.54 -25.75 38.89
C LYS A 6 27.32 -24.55 38.34
N LYS A 7 28.49 -24.76 37.74
CA LYS A 7 29.28 -23.69 37.11
C LYS A 7 28.52 -23.01 35.96
N LYS A 8 27.86 -23.79 35.10
CA LYS A 8 27.05 -23.27 33.99
C LYS A 8 25.86 -22.44 34.48
N LEU A 9 25.17 -22.88 35.53
CA LEU A 9 24.08 -22.11 36.15
C LEU A 9 24.54 -20.78 36.77
N HIS A 10 25.75 -20.70 37.35
CA HIS A 10 26.28 -19.43 37.83
C HIS A 10 26.58 -18.47 36.68
N SER A 11 27.18 -18.96 35.59
CA SER A 11 27.43 -18.14 34.39
C SER A 11 26.13 -17.65 33.75
N LEU A 12 25.11 -18.50 33.68
CA LEU A 12 23.76 -18.11 33.24
C LEU A 12 23.14 -17.03 34.14
N LEU A 13 23.27 -17.18 35.47
CA LEU A 13 22.76 -16.21 36.42
C LEU A 13 23.41 -14.83 36.19
N GLU A 14 24.73 -14.80 36.04
CA GLU A 14 25.50 -13.58 35.80
C GLU A 14 25.09 -12.88 34.49
N LYS A 15 24.95 -13.63 33.40
CA LYS A 15 24.43 -13.10 32.11
C LYS A 15 23.02 -12.51 32.27
N VAL A 16 22.13 -13.19 33.00
CA VAL A 16 20.75 -12.72 33.23
C VAL A 16 20.73 -11.46 34.09
N ASP A 17 21.55 -11.39 35.15
CA ASP A 17 21.66 -10.20 36.00
C ASP A 17 22.26 -9.00 35.25
N GLN A 18 23.22 -9.23 34.34
CA GLN A 18 23.73 -8.18 33.43
C GLN A 18 22.62 -7.62 32.53
N LEU A 19 21.78 -8.48 31.94
CA LEU A 19 20.65 -8.04 31.12
C LEU A 19 19.60 -7.26 31.93
N ILE A 20 19.34 -7.67 33.18
CA ILE A 20 18.45 -6.94 34.09
C ILE A 20 19.05 -5.56 34.43
N SER A 21 20.33 -5.48 34.76
CA SER A 21 21.02 -4.21 35.04
C SER A 21 20.90 -3.26 33.84
N LYS A 22 21.20 -3.76 32.64
CA LYS A 22 21.11 -2.99 31.41
C LYS A 22 19.68 -2.50 31.12
N ALA A 23 18.67 -3.31 31.39
CA ALA A 23 17.28 -2.89 31.25
C ALA A 23 16.92 -1.73 32.18
N ASN A 24 17.40 -1.76 33.43
CA ASN A 24 17.20 -0.67 34.39
C ASN A 24 17.97 0.60 33.99
N GLU A 25 19.20 0.48 33.50
CA GLU A 25 19.97 1.63 32.97
C GLU A 25 19.26 2.30 31.78
N TYR A 26 18.59 1.52 30.94
CA TYR A 26 17.77 2.04 29.85
C TYR A 26 16.51 2.74 30.37
N GLU A 27 15.87 2.20 31.42
CA GLU A 27 14.74 2.86 32.07
C GLU A 27 15.13 4.25 32.61
N ASP A 28 16.28 4.37 33.27
CA ASP A 28 16.81 5.65 33.74
C ASP A 28 17.16 6.59 32.57
N ARG A 29 17.80 6.06 31.52
CA ARG A 29 18.20 6.83 30.33
C ARG A 29 17.00 7.44 29.60
N TYR A 30 15.91 6.68 29.48
CA TYR A 30 14.69 7.09 28.78
C TYR A 30 13.60 7.58 29.74
N PHE A 31 13.97 7.94 30.98
CA PHE A 31 13.02 8.36 32.00
C PHE A 31 12.13 9.51 31.54
N LYS A 32 12.69 10.50 30.83
CA LYS A 32 11.92 11.67 30.34
C LYS A 32 10.89 11.28 29.28
N GLU A 33 11.27 10.41 28.35
CA GLU A 33 10.40 9.91 27.30
C GLU A 33 9.28 9.05 27.89
N ILE A 34 9.61 8.14 28.83
CA ILE A 34 8.62 7.36 29.58
C ILE A 34 7.71 8.30 30.38
N GLU A 35 8.23 9.40 30.91
CA GLU A 35 7.42 10.36 31.65
C GLU A 35 6.44 11.14 30.78
N ALA A 36 6.82 11.45 29.54
CA ALA A 36 5.99 12.18 28.58
C ALA A 36 4.86 11.34 27.97
N VAL A 37 4.92 10.00 27.99
CA VAL A 37 3.87 9.18 27.34
C VAL A 37 2.51 9.28 28.02
N HIS A 38 1.46 9.11 27.23
CA HIS A 38 0.08 9.01 27.72
C HIS A 38 -0.05 7.90 28.78
N PRO A 39 -0.87 8.07 29.84
CA PRO A 39 -1.01 7.10 30.93
C PRO A 39 -1.31 5.66 30.49
N GLU A 40 -2.06 5.51 29.40
CA GLU A 40 -2.37 4.21 28.77
C GLU A 40 -1.12 3.45 28.29
N TYR A 41 -0.10 4.17 27.86
CA TYR A 41 1.12 3.61 27.28
C TYR A 41 2.29 3.51 28.26
N LYS A 42 2.21 4.01 29.49
CA LYS A 42 3.32 3.97 30.47
C LYS A 42 3.99 2.59 30.58
N LYS A 43 3.19 1.55 30.77
CA LYS A 43 3.67 0.15 30.85
C LYS A 43 4.24 -0.38 29.54
N SER A 44 3.74 0.14 28.43
CA SER A 44 4.15 -0.23 27.09
C SER A 44 5.48 0.41 26.71
N ALA A 45 5.65 1.70 27.01
CA ALA A 45 6.91 2.43 26.89
C ALA A 45 8.01 1.76 27.71
N LEU A 46 7.72 1.43 28.97
CA LEU A 46 8.65 0.75 29.86
C LEU A 46 9.15 -0.59 29.26
N ASN A 47 8.23 -1.44 28.81
CA ASN A 47 8.62 -2.73 28.22
C ASN A 47 9.34 -2.57 26.87
N LEU A 48 9.00 -1.55 26.07
CA LEU A 48 9.74 -1.21 24.84
C LEU A 48 11.18 -0.79 25.16
N VAL A 49 11.39 0.05 26.17
CA VAL A 49 12.72 0.49 26.61
C VAL A 49 13.54 -0.68 27.12
N HIS A 50 12.94 -1.59 27.91
CA HIS A 50 13.60 -2.84 28.32
C HIS A 50 13.93 -3.74 27.12
N TYR A 51 13.06 -3.79 26.11
CA TYR A 51 13.34 -4.53 24.87
C TYR A 51 14.51 -3.93 24.08
N MET A 52 14.57 -2.59 23.97
CA MET A 52 15.67 -1.87 23.33
C MET A 52 17.02 -2.16 23.98
N ALA A 53 17.06 -2.31 25.31
CA ALA A 53 18.28 -2.67 26.05
C ALA A 53 18.87 -4.01 25.57
N ILE A 54 18.00 -4.95 25.19
CA ILE A 54 18.37 -6.32 24.86
C ILE A 54 18.55 -6.54 23.35
N MET A 55 17.90 -5.74 22.49
CA MET A 55 18.00 -5.86 21.04
C MET A 55 19.44 -5.82 20.48
N GLY A 56 20.35 -5.14 21.17
CA GLY A 56 21.76 -5.03 20.77
C GLY A 56 22.65 -6.17 21.26
N GLU A 57 22.12 -7.14 21.99
CA GLU A 57 22.88 -8.24 22.58
C GLU A 57 22.79 -9.52 21.74
N ASP A 58 23.90 -10.25 21.64
CA ASP A 58 23.86 -11.61 21.10
C ASP A 58 23.37 -12.58 22.19
N LEU A 59 22.11 -12.96 22.07
CA LEU A 59 21.46 -13.86 23.01
C LEU A 59 21.58 -15.34 22.62
N LYS A 60 22.23 -15.67 21.49
CA LYS A 60 22.21 -17.05 20.97
C LYS A 60 22.80 -18.03 21.98
N ASP A 61 24.01 -17.73 22.47
CA ASP A 61 24.68 -18.59 23.46
C ASP A 61 23.89 -18.68 24.77
N LEU A 62 23.24 -17.59 25.17
CA LEU A 62 22.38 -17.59 26.37
C LEU A 62 21.16 -18.50 26.19
N GLU A 63 20.49 -18.46 25.03
CA GLU A 63 19.35 -19.32 24.75
C GLU A 63 19.72 -20.79 24.60
N ASP A 64 20.86 -21.09 23.97
CA ASP A 64 21.39 -22.44 23.85
C ASP A 64 21.73 -23.00 25.24
N ASP A 65 22.41 -22.19 26.08
CA ASP A 65 22.71 -22.55 27.47
C ASP A 65 21.45 -22.78 28.32
N LEU A 66 20.41 -21.95 28.17
CA LEU A 66 19.12 -22.12 28.87
C LEU A 66 18.39 -23.39 28.41
N THR A 67 18.42 -23.68 27.11
CA THR A 67 17.79 -24.85 26.50
C THR A 67 18.45 -26.15 26.97
N GLU A 68 19.79 -26.19 27.03
CA GLU A 68 20.53 -27.31 27.60
C GLU A 68 20.18 -27.56 29.08
N MET A 69 19.82 -26.51 29.82
CA MET A 69 19.33 -26.60 31.20
C MET A 69 17.83 -26.89 31.29
N SER A 70 17.15 -27.12 30.15
CA SER A 70 15.70 -27.36 30.04
C SER A 70 14.83 -26.20 30.55
N ILE A 71 15.36 -24.97 30.51
CA ILE A 71 14.63 -23.75 30.86
C ILE A 71 13.99 -23.20 29.58
N MET A 72 12.73 -23.57 29.32
CA MET A 72 12.01 -23.21 28.08
C MET A 72 11.45 -21.77 28.04
N LEU A 73 11.93 -20.86 28.90
CA LEU A 73 11.49 -19.46 28.88
C LEU A 73 12.27 -18.70 27.81
N SER A 74 11.56 -18.17 26.81
CA SER A 74 12.17 -17.38 25.75
C SER A 74 12.34 -15.93 26.16
N ILE A 75 13.58 -15.45 26.12
CA ILE A 75 13.92 -14.03 26.27
C ILE A 75 13.46 -13.24 25.03
N LYS A 76 13.32 -13.90 23.88
CA LYS A 76 12.80 -13.32 22.64
C LYS A 76 11.30 -13.01 22.66
N ALA A 77 10.53 -13.43 23.66
CA ALA A 77 9.12 -13.05 23.79
C ALA A 77 9.01 -11.54 24.13
N PRO A 78 8.71 -10.66 23.17
CA PRO A 78 8.99 -9.23 23.32
C PRO A 78 8.03 -8.54 24.30
N THR A 79 6.89 -9.16 24.60
CA THR A 79 5.75 -8.51 25.30
C THR A 79 5.91 -8.35 26.82
N HIS A 80 6.96 -8.89 27.44
CA HIS A 80 7.16 -8.84 28.90
C HIS A 80 8.60 -9.17 29.30
N ILE A 81 9.55 -8.42 28.75
CA ILE A 81 10.99 -8.70 28.80
C ILE A 81 11.51 -8.85 30.22
N ILE A 82 11.33 -7.82 31.05
CA ILE A 82 11.87 -7.82 32.42
C ILE A 82 11.25 -8.94 33.27
N PHE A 83 9.98 -9.27 33.03
CA PHE A 83 9.33 -10.40 33.69
C PHE A 83 9.94 -11.74 33.30
N SER A 84 10.25 -11.94 32.02
CA SER A 84 10.94 -13.16 31.56
C SER A 84 12.31 -13.29 32.20
N LEU A 85 13.10 -12.21 32.27
CA LEU A 85 14.43 -12.22 32.90
C LEU A 85 14.34 -12.57 34.39
N TYR A 86 13.46 -11.92 35.15
CA TYR A 86 13.27 -12.24 36.57
C TYR A 86 12.75 -13.67 36.78
N ALA A 87 11.90 -14.19 35.90
CA ALA A 87 11.43 -15.57 35.97
C ALA A 87 12.57 -16.57 35.74
N ILE A 88 13.42 -16.33 34.73
CA ILE A 88 14.62 -17.13 34.47
C ILE A 88 15.57 -17.07 35.67
N ARG A 89 15.86 -15.86 36.17
CA ARG A 89 16.70 -15.66 37.36
C ARG A 89 16.19 -16.45 38.55
N LYS A 90 14.88 -16.41 38.81
CA LYS A 90 14.23 -17.15 39.89
C LYS A 90 14.40 -18.66 39.74
N ILE A 91 14.26 -19.19 38.53
CA ILE A 91 14.47 -20.62 38.24
C ILE A 91 15.92 -21.01 38.51
N ILE A 92 16.88 -20.23 37.99
CA ILE A 92 18.31 -20.50 38.17
C ILE A 92 18.69 -20.47 39.66
N ASN A 93 18.26 -19.46 40.42
CA ASN A 93 18.52 -19.39 41.86
C ASN A 93 17.94 -20.57 42.62
N LYS A 94 16.72 -21.02 42.26
CA LYS A 94 16.12 -22.22 42.85
C LYS A 94 16.92 -23.49 42.52
N LEU A 95 17.44 -23.63 41.31
CA LEU A 95 18.31 -24.75 40.93
C LEU A 95 19.68 -24.71 41.63
N LEU A 96 20.14 -23.53 42.04
CA LEU A 96 21.37 -23.33 42.80
C LEU A 96 21.19 -23.48 44.32
N ASN A 97 19.96 -23.64 44.82
CA ASN A 97 19.59 -23.55 46.24
C ASN A 97 19.96 -22.20 46.88
N ASN A 98 19.88 -21.12 46.11
CA ASN A 98 20.02 -19.76 46.62
C ASN A 98 18.63 -19.26 47.06
N ASP A 99 18.42 -19.06 48.36
CA ASP A 99 17.16 -18.54 48.93
C ASP A 99 16.99 -17.01 48.77
N THR A 100 17.82 -16.35 47.97
CA THR A 100 17.72 -14.92 47.69
C THR A 100 16.57 -14.61 46.72
N LEU A 101 15.36 -14.58 47.26
CA LEU A 101 14.17 -14.06 46.59
C LEU A 101 14.07 -12.55 46.81
N SER A 102 14.61 -11.74 45.89
CA SER A 102 14.26 -10.32 45.86
C SER A 102 12.86 -10.14 45.25
N GLY A 103 11.95 -9.58 46.03
CA GLY A 103 10.51 -9.43 45.75
C GLY A 103 10.12 -8.38 44.70
N VAL A 104 10.95 -8.13 43.70
CA VAL A 104 10.62 -7.17 42.63
C VAL A 104 9.54 -7.77 41.75
N GLN A 105 8.34 -7.17 41.76
CA GLN A 105 7.28 -7.53 40.82
C GLN A 105 7.38 -6.67 39.55
N PRO A 106 7.61 -7.28 38.38
CA PRO A 106 7.58 -6.61 37.09
C PRO A 106 6.26 -5.85 36.86
N ALA A 107 6.37 -4.63 36.31
CA ALA A 107 5.22 -3.82 35.94
C ALA A 107 4.29 -4.55 34.94
N VAL A 108 4.89 -5.28 33.99
CA VAL A 108 4.21 -6.03 32.93
C VAL A 108 4.48 -7.52 33.08
N THR A 109 3.42 -8.29 33.31
CA THR A 109 3.45 -9.76 33.26
C THR A 109 2.82 -10.27 31.96
N ARG A 110 3.03 -11.53 31.61
CA ARG A 110 2.39 -12.17 30.43
C ARG A 110 0.87 -12.02 30.38
N LYS A 111 0.18 -12.04 31.53
CA LYS A 111 -1.28 -11.83 31.60
C LYS A 111 -1.64 -10.35 31.40
N LYS A 112 -0.84 -9.44 31.94
CA LYS A 112 -1.04 -8.00 31.80
C LYS A 112 -0.78 -7.54 30.36
N SER A 113 0.29 -8.01 29.71
CA SER A 113 0.62 -7.64 28.32
C SER A 113 -0.53 -7.94 27.35
N ARG A 114 -1.13 -9.13 27.44
CA ARG A 114 -2.32 -9.52 26.65
C ARG A 114 -3.52 -8.60 26.89
N LYS A 115 -3.74 -8.17 28.14
CA LYS A 115 -4.84 -7.24 28.48
C LYS A 115 -4.58 -5.84 27.92
N ILE A 116 -3.34 -5.36 27.99
CA ILE A 116 -2.90 -4.06 27.43
C ILE A 116 -3.14 -4.05 25.92
N LEU A 117 -2.57 -5.02 25.19
CA LEU A 117 -2.75 -5.09 23.73
C LEU A 117 -4.22 -5.19 23.33
N LYS A 118 -5.03 -6.00 24.04
CA LYS A 118 -6.48 -6.07 23.80
C LYS A 118 -7.18 -4.72 24.00
N ARG A 119 -6.75 -3.92 24.97
CA ARG A 119 -7.31 -2.59 25.24
C ARG A 119 -6.93 -1.60 24.13
N HIS A 120 -5.65 -1.55 23.74
CA HIS A 120 -5.18 -0.69 22.64
C HIS A 120 -5.88 -1.04 21.32
N LYS A 121 -5.95 -2.33 21.00
CA LYS A 121 -6.66 -2.83 19.82
C LYS A 121 -8.14 -2.43 19.81
N LYS A 122 -8.81 -2.53 20.97
CA LYS A 122 -10.23 -2.14 21.08
C LYS A 122 -10.43 -0.65 20.84
N ALA A 123 -9.53 0.18 21.39
CA ALA A 123 -9.61 1.63 21.26
C ALA A 123 -9.39 2.08 19.81
N LEU A 124 -8.36 1.57 19.14
CA LEU A 124 -8.04 1.94 17.76
C LEU A 124 -8.99 1.31 16.74
N LEU A 125 -9.12 -0.01 16.77
CA LEU A 125 -9.73 -0.78 15.68
C LEU A 125 -11.13 -1.33 16.04
N GLY A 126 -11.71 -0.94 17.17
CA GLY A 126 -13.07 -1.34 17.57
C GLY A 126 -13.18 -2.70 18.27
N GLY A 127 -14.40 -3.17 18.50
CA GLY A 127 -14.74 -4.34 19.33
C GLY A 127 -14.29 -5.71 18.79
N LYS A 128 -14.60 -6.79 19.52
CA LYS A 128 -14.35 -8.16 19.04
C LYS A 128 -15.19 -8.44 17.79
N ILE A 129 -14.61 -9.19 16.84
CA ILE A 129 -15.32 -9.78 15.70
C ILE A 129 -15.69 -11.22 16.08
N LYS A 130 -16.75 -11.75 15.48
CA LYS A 130 -17.13 -13.16 15.59
C LYS A 130 -16.18 -13.98 14.69
N GLY A 131 -15.65 -15.12 15.13
CA GLY A 131 -14.77 -15.96 14.31
C GLY A 131 -13.27 -15.76 14.58
N SER A 132 -12.72 -14.57 14.31
CA SER A 132 -11.26 -14.30 14.42
C SER A 132 -10.90 -13.21 15.45
N LYS A 133 -9.69 -13.30 16.02
CA LYS A 133 -9.07 -12.24 16.82
C LYS A 133 -8.57 -11.08 15.95
N THR A 134 -8.30 -11.35 14.67
CA THR A 134 -7.69 -10.44 13.70
C THR A 134 -8.77 -9.73 12.88
N ARG A 135 -8.62 -8.42 12.71
CA ARG A 135 -9.54 -7.60 11.92
C ARG A 135 -9.21 -7.67 10.44
N ILE A 136 -10.22 -7.49 9.60
CA ILE A 136 -10.06 -7.33 8.16
C ILE A 136 -10.38 -5.87 7.81
N MET A 137 -9.38 -5.18 7.28
CA MET A 137 -9.49 -3.85 6.69
C MET A 137 -9.52 -3.99 5.17
N VAL A 138 -10.43 -3.31 4.48
CA VAL A 138 -10.56 -3.42 3.02
C VAL A 138 -10.45 -2.03 2.39
N THR A 139 -9.59 -1.88 1.38
CA THR A 139 -9.50 -0.66 0.59
C THR A 139 -10.71 -0.54 -0.34
N LEU A 140 -11.43 0.57 -0.26
CA LEU A 140 -12.60 0.81 -1.10
C LEU A 140 -12.20 1.34 -2.48
N PRO A 141 -12.72 0.77 -3.59
CA PRO A 141 -12.68 1.39 -4.91
C PRO A 141 -13.69 2.56 -5.00
N THR A 142 -13.51 3.44 -5.99
CA THR A 142 -14.45 4.52 -6.34
C THR A 142 -15.89 4.01 -6.48
N ASP A 143 -16.06 2.80 -7.02
CA ASP A 143 -17.34 2.07 -7.14
C ASP A 143 -18.12 1.95 -5.83
N ALA A 144 -17.44 1.90 -4.67
CA ALA A 144 -18.10 1.87 -3.37
C ALA A 144 -18.93 3.14 -3.10
N ALA A 145 -18.64 4.25 -3.77
CA ALA A 145 -19.43 5.49 -3.72
C ALA A 145 -20.70 5.42 -4.58
N ASN A 146 -20.73 4.54 -5.59
CA ASN A 146 -21.75 4.50 -6.64
C ASN A 146 -22.76 3.35 -6.41
N PHE A 147 -22.29 2.15 -6.08
CA PHE A 147 -23.14 0.96 -5.95
C PHE A 147 -23.66 0.75 -4.52
N LYS A 148 -24.98 0.58 -4.38
CA LYS A 148 -25.66 0.48 -3.06
C LYS A 148 -25.32 -0.79 -2.28
N GLU A 149 -25.21 -1.93 -2.97
CA GLU A 149 -24.98 -3.22 -2.32
C GLU A 149 -23.50 -3.53 -2.04
N PHE A 150 -22.57 -2.77 -2.63
CA PHE A 150 -21.14 -3.04 -2.52
C PHE A 150 -20.63 -3.06 -1.06
N ILE A 151 -20.89 -2.00 -0.28
CA ILE A 151 -20.46 -1.92 1.12
C ILE A 151 -21.19 -2.95 2.02
N PRO A 152 -22.53 -3.12 1.92
CA PRO A 152 -23.23 -4.22 2.58
C PRO A 152 -22.58 -5.60 2.40
N GLU A 153 -22.26 -5.97 1.15
CA GLU A 153 -21.67 -7.27 0.84
C GLU A 153 -20.29 -7.45 1.49
N LEU A 154 -19.43 -6.42 1.46
CA LEU A 154 -18.13 -6.46 2.14
C LEU A 154 -18.29 -6.64 3.65
N VAL A 155 -19.22 -5.92 4.25
CA VAL A 155 -19.49 -6.02 5.70
C VAL A 155 -20.00 -7.41 6.04
N ASP A 156 -20.92 -7.96 5.26
CA ASP A 156 -21.46 -9.31 5.45
C ASP A 156 -20.40 -10.38 5.26
N ALA A 157 -19.47 -10.20 4.32
CA ALA A 157 -18.33 -11.07 4.08
C ALA A 157 -17.30 -11.09 5.23
N GLY A 158 -17.28 -10.08 6.10
CA GLY A 158 -16.38 -10.04 7.27
C GLY A 158 -15.57 -8.74 7.43
N MET A 159 -15.77 -7.74 6.57
CA MET A 159 -15.06 -6.46 6.68
C MET A 159 -15.36 -5.77 8.03
N SER A 160 -14.29 -5.38 8.72
CA SER A 160 -14.35 -4.73 10.03
C SER A 160 -13.81 -3.30 10.04
N ALA A 161 -13.04 -2.94 9.02
CA ALA A 161 -12.62 -1.57 8.77
C ALA A 161 -12.63 -1.30 7.25
N ALA A 162 -13.08 -0.13 6.85
CA ALA A 162 -13.01 0.36 5.48
C ALA A 162 -11.86 1.36 5.40
N ARG A 163 -10.95 1.14 4.44
CA ARG A 163 -9.86 2.06 4.10
C ARG A 163 -10.25 2.89 2.88
N ILE A 164 -10.14 4.21 2.98
CA ILE A 164 -10.25 5.16 1.85
C ILE A 164 -8.87 5.76 1.62
N ASN A 165 -8.37 5.69 0.38
CA ASN A 165 -7.04 6.19 0.03
C ASN A 165 -7.14 7.60 -0.56
N CYS A 166 -6.62 8.61 0.16
CA CYS A 166 -6.74 10.02 -0.23
C CYS A 166 -5.75 10.44 -1.32
N ALA A 167 -4.88 9.53 -1.78
CA ALA A 167 -4.10 9.72 -3.00
C ALA A 167 -4.97 9.64 -4.29
N HIS A 168 -6.22 9.20 -4.16
CA HIS A 168 -7.18 9.09 -5.25
C HIS A 168 -8.54 9.67 -4.84
N ASP A 169 -9.36 9.97 -5.85
CA ASP A 169 -10.69 10.57 -5.67
C ASP A 169 -10.66 11.92 -4.92
N ASP A 170 -11.83 12.41 -4.54
CA ASP A 170 -12.01 13.70 -3.87
C ASP A 170 -12.99 13.60 -2.67
N THR A 171 -13.16 14.72 -1.96
CA THR A 171 -14.03 14.81 -0.79
C THR A 171 -15.50 14.46 -1.07
N ILE A 172 -15.99 14.68 -2.30
CA ILE A 172 -17.37 14.34 -2.71
C ILE A 172 -17.52 12.81 -2.77
N VAL A 173 -16.56 12.15 -3.41
CA VAL A 173 -16.53 10.69 -3.52
C VAL A 173 -16.33 10.04 -2.14
N TRP A 174 -15.36 10.53 -1.35
CA TRP A 174 -15.10 10.00 -0.01
C TRP A 174 -16.34 10.16 0.89
N LYS A 175 -17.04 11.30 0.83
CA LYS A 175 -18.24 11.54 1.63
C LYS A 175 -19.35 10.53 1.31
N LYS A 176 -19.57 10.21 0.03
CA LYS A 176 -20.53 9.19 -0.40
C LYS A 176 -20.17 7.81 0.16
N MET A 177 -18.90 7.41 0.13
CA MET A 177 -18.45 6.15 0.75
C MET A 177 -18.75 6.12 2.25
N ILE A 178 -18.40 7.19 2.95
CA ILE A 178 -18.59 7.34 4.41
C ILE A 178 -20.07 7.27 4.79
N ASP A 179 -20.95 7.96 4.07
CA ASP A 179 -22.39 7.97 4.36
C ASP A 179 -23.03 6.60 4.16
N ARG A 180 -22.58 5.86 3.15
CA ARG A 180 -22.99 4.46 2.93
C ARG A 180 -22.50 3.54 4.05
N ILE A 181 -21.24 3.65 4.47
CA ILE A 181 -20.72 2.90 5.62
C ILE A 181 -21.56 3.20 6.88
N ASN A 182 -21.85 4.48 7.15
CA ASN A 182 -22.66 4.89 8.28
C ASN A 182 -24.10 4.36 8.22
N THR A 183 -24.68 4.28 7.02
CA THR A 183 -25.99 3.65 6.79
C THR A 183 -25.94 2.15 7.13
N VAL A 184 -24.90 1.44 6.68
CA VAL A 184 -24.72 0.00 6.97
C VAL A 184 -24.46 -0.23 8.46
N LYS A 185 -23.67 0.61 9.14
CA LYS A 185 -23.48 0.57 10.60
C LYS A 185 -24.81 0.64 11.34
N LYS A 186 -25.65 1.62 10.99
CA LYS A 186 -26.98 1.81 11.60
C LYS A 186 -27.90 0.61 11.35
N ARG A 187 -27.90 0.05 10.14
CA ARG A 187 -28.76 -1.08 9.75
C ARG A 187 -28.34 -2.40 10.43
N THR A 188 -27.05 -2.68 10.49
CA THR A 188 -26.51 -3.99 10.92
C THR A 188 -26.10 -4.03 12.39
N GLY A 189 -25.90 -2.87 13.03
CA GLY A 189 -25.29 -2.77 14.35
C GLY A 189 -23.79 -3.13 14.38
N ARG A 190 -23.18 -3.47 13.23
CA ARG A 190 -21.75 -3.78 13.15
C ARG A 190 -20.92 -2.50 13.23
N ASN A 191 -19.88 -2.52 14.06
CA ASN A 191 -18.98 -1.38 14.26
C ASN A 191 -17.80 -1.44 13.26
N VAL A 192 -18.03 -0.95 12.03
CA VAL A 192 -17.03 -0.94 10.94
C VAL A 192 -16.18 0.33 11.01
N LYS A 193 -14.89 0.27 11.33
CA LYS A 193 -14.07 1.49 11.42
C LYS A 193 -13.81 2.13 10.05
N ILE A 194 -13.87 3.46 9.96
CA ILE A 194 -13.51 4.21 8.75
C ILE A 194 -12.09 4.74 8.93
N SER A 195 -11.15 4.25 8.11
CA SER A 195 -9.73 4.61 8.13
C SER A 195 -9.40 5.34 6.83
N MET A 196 -8.89 6.57 6.93
CA MET A 196 -8.50 7.37 5.77
C MET A 196 -6.99 7.49 5.70
N ASP A 197 -6.42 7.15 4.55
CA ASP A 197 -4.97 7.07 4.33
C ASP A 197 -4.49 8.30 3.58
N LEU A 198 -3.59 9.08 4.21
CA LEU A 198 -3.01 10.28 3.63
C LEU A 198 -2.09 9.93 2.47
N GLY A 199 -2.02 10.82 1.47
CA GLY A 199 -1.14 10.61 0.31
C GLY A 199 0.32 10.62 0.71
N GLY A 200 0.68 11.52 1.65
CA GLY A 200 2.05 11.72 2.09
C GLY A 200 2.95 12.27 0.97
N PRO A 201 4.23 12.45 1.28
CA PRO A 201 5.23 12.96 0.33
C PRO A 201 5.70 11.90 -0.69
N LYS A 202 4.77 11.17 -1.33
CA LYS A 202 5.13 10.15 -2.32
C LYS A 202 5.65 10.82 -3.60
N LEU A 203 6.90 10.57 -3.93
CA LEU A 203 7.49 11.02 -5.18
C LEU A 203 6.87 10.25 -6.35
N ARG A 204 6.51 10.98 -7.40
CA ARG A 204 5.89 10.41 -8.61
C ARG A 204 6.44 11.05 -9.87
N THR A 205 6.28 10.35 -10.98
CA THR A 205 6.47 10.94 -12.31
C THR A 205 5.42 12.02 -12.55
N GLY A 206 5.84 13.07 -13.24
CA GLY A 206 4.98 14.18 -13.65
C GLY A 206 4.03 13.79 -14.78
N THR A 207 3.50 14.80 -15.45
CA THR A 207 2.56 14.58 -16.56
C THR A 207 3.25 13.99 -17.79
N MET A 208 2.49 13.36 -18.67
CA MET A 208 2.93 12.92 -20.00
C MET A 208 2.34 13.86 -21.05
N GLN A 209 3.03 14.02 -22.19
CA GLN A 209 2.38 14.61 -23.36
C GLN A 209 1.12 13.79 -23.71
N PRO A 210 0.03 14.44 -24.15
CA PRO A 210 -1.12 13.72 -24.65
C PRO A 210 -0.73 12.89 -25.86
N GLY A 211 -0.97 11.58 -25.80
CA GLY A 211 -0.72 10.70 -26.92
C GLY A 211 -1.69 10.96 -28.08
N PRO A 212 -1.55 10.22 -29.19
CA PRO A 212 -2.37 10.44 -30.38
C PRO A 212 -3.86 10.22 -30.09
N LYS A 213 -4.70 11.14 -30.58
CA LYS A 213 -6.17 11.05 -30.58
C LYS A 213 -6.64 10.03 -31.63
N ILE A 214 -6.41 8.74 -31.37
CA ILE A 214 -6.65 7.65 -32.33
C ILE A 214 -7.28 6.42 -31.68
N ILE A 215 -8.35 5.91 -32.30
CA ILE A 215 -8.95 4.62 -31.97
C ILE A 215 -8.37 3.57 -32.92
N HIS A 216 -7.83 2.49 -32.36
CA HIS A 216 -7.37 1.34 -33.12
C HIS A 216 -8.30 0.17 -32.85
N LEU A 217 -9.12 -0.16 -33.84
CA LEU A 217 -9.96 -1.35 -33.83
C LEU A 217 -9.10 -2.53 -34.26
N GLN A 218 -8.85 -3.46 -33.32
CA GLN A 218 -7.98 -4.60 -33.53
C GLN A 218 -8.77 -5.92 -33.36
N PRO A 219 -9.23 -6.54 -34.46
CA PRO A 219 -9.84 -7.86 -34.42
C PRO A 219 -8.82 -8.91 -33.98
N GLU A 220 -9.27 -9.87 -33.18
CA GLU A 220 -8.46 -11.03 -32.80
C GLU A 220 -8.39 -12.00 -33.97
N ARG A 221 -7.18 -12.48 -34.28
CA ARG A 221 -6.93 -13.38 -35.40
C ARG A 221 -6.20 -14.63 -34.94
N ASN A 222 -6.52 -15.76 -35.57
CA ASN A 222 -5.78 -17.00 -35.38
C ASN A 222 -4.39 -16.92 -36.05
N SER A 223 -3.56 -17.94 -35.84
CA SER A 223 -2.22 -18.03 -36.44
C SER A 223 -2.22 -18.04 -37.99
N PHE A 224 -3.37 -18.31 -38.62
CA PHE A 224 -3.55 -18.25 -40.07
C PHE A 224 -4.04 -16.88 -40.56
N GLY A 225 -4.24 -15.92 -39.66
CA GLY A 225 -4.70 -14.57 -39.98
C GLY A 225 -6.22 -14.43 -40.13
N ASN A 226 -7.00 -15.49 -39.89
CA ASN A 226 -8.47 -15.44 -39.92
C ASN A 226 -9.00 -14.82 -38.63
N VAL A 227 -10.01 -13.97 -38.75
CA VAL A 227 -10.65 -13.31 -37.59
C VAL A 227 -11.38 -14.36 -36.75
N ILE A 228 -11.02 -14.45 -35.47
CA ILE A 228 -11.74 -15.24 -34.46
C ILE A 228 -12.80 -14.36 -33.81
N ASN A 229 -12.40 -13.18 -33.33
CA ASN A 229 -13.28 -12.21 -32.69
C ASN A 229 -13.16 -10.84 -33.39
N PRO A 230 -14.26 -10.24 -33.86
CA PRO A 230 -14.23 -8.90 -34.41
C PRO A 230 -13.92 -7.88 -33.30
N ALA A 231 -13.27 -6.77 -33.67
CA ALA A 231 -13.15 -5.64 -32.77
C ALA A 231 -14.55 -5.07 -32.50
N ARG A 232 -14.87 -4.82 -31.24
CA ARG A 232 -16.15 -4.21 -30.83
C ARG A 232 -15.96 -2.74 -30.50
N VAL A 233 -16.95 -1.93 -30.86
CA VAL A 233 -16.97 -0.50 -30.58
C VAL A 233 -18.40 -0.06 -30.27
N LEU A 234 -18.55 0.80 -29.27
CA LEU A 234 -19.80 1.43 -28.90
C LEU A 234 -19.89 2.78 -29.62
N LEU A 235 -20.97 3.01 -30.36
CA LEU A 235 -21.24 4.29 -31.00
C LEU A 235 -22.03 5.16 -30.01
N VAL A 236 -21.46 6.30 -29.65
CA VAL A 236 -22.00 7.18 -28.60
C VAL A 236 -22.12 8.61 -29.11
N LYS A 237 -22.93 9.44 -28.45
CA LYS A 237 -22.96 10.88 -28.72
C LYS A 237 -21.72 11.57 -28.12
N ASP A 238 -21.51 11.31 -26.83
CA ASP A 238 -20.43 11.85 -26.02
C ASP A 238 -19.67 10.69 -25.38
N ILE A 239 -18.34 10.81 -25.24
CA ILE A 239 -17.53 9.79 -24.59
C ILE A 239 -17.83 9.80 -23.09
N HIS A 240 -18.14 8.63 -22.54
CA HIS A 240 -18.41 8.44 -21.12
C HIS A 240 -17.26 7.69 -20.45
N GLU A 241 -16.45 8.37 -19.64
CA GLU A 241 -15.21 7.83 -19.06
C GLU A 241 -15.41 6.64 -18.09
N ASN A 242 -16.62 6.35 -17.58
CA ASN A 242 -16.84 5.40 -16.48
C ASN A 242 -17.99 4.38 -16.69
N LEU A 243 -18.64 4.33 -17.86
CA LEU A 243 -19.79 3.43 -18.10
C LEU A 243 -19.42 2.13 -18.83
N TYR A 244 -18.26 2.10 -19.50
CA TYR A 244 -17.85 1.03 -20.42
C TYR A 244 -16.32 0.85 -20.49
N GLU A 245 -15.64 0.63 -19.35
CA GLU A 245 -14.17 0.62 -19.27
C GLU A 245 -13.48 -0.35 -20.27
N ASP A 246 -14.16 -1.43 -20.68
CA ASP A 246 -13.61 -2.47 -21.55
C ASP A 246 -14.03 -2.37 -23.04
N ILE A 247 -14.84 -1.38 -23.42
CA ILE A 247 -15.34 -1.24 -24.80
C ILE A 247 -14.95 0.14 -25.37
N LEU A 248 -14.29 0.13 -26.54
CA LEU A 248 -13.94 1.35 -27.25
C LEU A 248 -15.20 2.15 -27.60
N GLN A 249 -15.18 3.46 -27.34
CA GLN A 249 -16.28 4.36 -27.67
C GLN A 249 -15.93 5.22 -28.88
N LEU A 250 -16.83 5.34 -29.84
CA LEU A 250 -16.68 6.17 -31.04
C LEU A 250 -17.78 7.25 -31.05
N PRO A 251 -17.43 8.53 -30.84
CA PRO A 251 -18.41 9.61 -30.82
C PRO A 251 -18.92 9.95 -32.23
N LEU A 252 -20.24 10.01 -32.39
CA LEU A 252 -20.95 10.37 -33.63
C LEU A 252 -22.11 11.33 -33.32
N SER A 253 -22.63 12.03 -34.32
CA SER A 253 -23.75 12.94 -34.12
C SER A 253 -25.05 12.18 -33.79
N GLU A 254 -25.94 12.82 -33.02
CA GLU A 254 -27.29 12.28 -32.78
C GLU A 254 -28.06 12.03 -34.08
N SER A 255 -27.77 12.80 -35.13
CA SER A 255 -28.41 12.65 -36.43
C SER A 255 -28.11 11.27 -37.00
N LEU A 256 -26.84 10.87 -37.05
CA LEU A 256 -26.47 9.56 -37.58
C LEU A 256 -26.96 8.42 -36.66
N LEU A 257 -26.76 8.56 -35.34
CA LEU A 257 -27.12 7.50 -34.38
C LEU A 257 -28.61 7.12 -34.44
N LYS A 258 -29.51 8.08 -34.66
CA LYS A 258 -30.97 7.83 -34.77
C LYS A 258 -31.37 7.04 -36.01
N HIS A 259 -30.53 6.98 -37.04
CA HIS A 259 -30.83 6.28 -38.30
C HIS A 259 -30.28 4.84 -38.35
N LEU A 260 -29.41 4.47 -37.40
CA LEU A 260 -28.77 3.16 -37.38
C LEU A 260 -29.73 2.04 -36.97
N LYS A 261 -29.66 0.92 -37.69
CA LYS A 261 -30.41 -0.31 -37.44
C LYS A 261 -29.44 -1.50 -37.38
N PRO A 262 -29.81 -2.60 -36.70
CA PRO A 262 -29.03 -3.83 -36.75
C PRO A 262 -28.79 -4.30 -38.20
N ASN A 263 -27.55 -4.71 -38.48
CA ASN A 263 -27.00 -5.09 -39.79
C ASN A 263 -26.66 -3.94 -40.76
N ASP A 264 -26.84 -2.68 -40.38
CA ASP A 264 -26.35 -1.56 -41.18
C ASP A 264 -24.82 -1.58 -41.31
N GLU A 265 -24.30 -1.13 -42.46
CA GLU A 265 -22.87 -0.99 -42.72
C GLU A 265 -22.45 0.49 -42.75
N LEU A 266 -21.52 0.86 -41.86
CA LEU A 266 -20.86 2.16 -41.87
C LEU A 266 -19.50 2.04 -42.54
N HIS A 267 -19.35 2.64 -43.72
CA HIS A 267 -18.11 2.64 -44.49
C HIS A 267 -17.25 3.85 -44.17
N PHE A 268 -15.92 3.65 -44.10
CA PHE A 268 -14.97 4.73 -43.87
C PHE A 268 -13.60 4.43 -44.47
N ILE A 269 -12.75 5.44 -44.54
CA ILE A 269 -11.34 5.33 -44.93
C ILE A 269 -10.50 5.58 -43.68
N ASP A 270 -9.65 4.61 -43.32
CA ASP A 270 -8.78 4.73 -42.15
C ASP A 270 -7.58 5.67 -42.40
N THR A 271 -6.81 5.99 -41.35
CA THR A 271 -5.63 6.89 -41.48
C THR A 271 -4.53 6.38 -42.42
N ARG A 272 -4.60 5.11 -42.84
CA ARG A 272 -3.66 4.49 -43.80
C ARG A 272 -4.23 4.45 -45.21
N GLY A 273 -5.35 5.13 -45.47
CA GLY A 273 -6.01 5.16 -46.77
C GLY A 273 -6.78 3.89 -47.12
N LYS A 274 -7.01 2.97 -46.17
CA LYS A 274 -7.69 1.70 -46.45
C LYS A 274 -9.19 1.82 -46.21
N LYS A 275 -10.00 1.31 -47.15
CA LYS A 275 -11.46 1.21 -46.99
C LYS A 275 -11.80 0.18 -45.91
N ARG A 276 -12.69 0.54 -44.99
CA ARG A 276 -13.10 -0.25 -43.84
C ARG A 276 -14.61 -0.13 -43.64
N LYS A 277 -15.16 -1.04 -42.85
CA LYS A 277 -16.56 -1.00 -42.44
C LYS A 277 -16.78 -1.39 -40.99
N LEU A 278 -17.80 -0.81 -40.38
CA LEU A 278 -18.41 -1.26 -39.14
C LEU A 278 -19.78 -1.87 -39.46
N ILE A 279 -20.11 -3.00 -38.85
CA ILE A 279 -21.43 -3.63 -38.97
C ILE A 279 -22.16 -3.42 -37.64
N ILE A 280 -23.34 -2.81 -37.67
CA ILE A 280 -24.13 -2.59 -36.46
C ILE A 280 -24.69 -3.93 -35.96
N GLU A 281 -24.37 -4.30 -34.73
CA GLU A 281 -24.83 -5.54 -34.10
C GLU A 281 -26.13 -5.35 -33.35
N SER A 282 -26.23 -4.31 -32.53
CA SER A 282 -27.41 -4.03 -31.72
C SER A 282 -27.65 -2.53 -31.56
N VAL A 283 -28.92 -2.16 -31.47
CA VAL A 283 -29.39 -0.79 -31.27
C VAL A 283 -30.43 -0.83 -30.16
N ASN A 284 -30.07 -0.33 -28.98
CA ASN A 284 -30.94 -0.23 -27.82
C ASN A 284 -31.04 1.25 -27.40
N ASN A 285 -32.06 1.62 -26.60
CA ASN A 285 -32.30 3.02 -26.20
C ASN A 285 -31.11 3.72 -25.49
N GLU A 286 -30.12 2.95 -25.02
CA GLU A 286 -28.95 3.47 -24.30
C GLU A 286 -27.60 3.17 -24.99
N LYS A 287 -27.57 2.25 -25.98
CA LYS A 287 -26.31 1.68 -26.52
C LYS A 287 -26.47 1.26 -27.98
N ILE A 288 -25.52 1.64 -28.84
CA ILE A 288 -25.40 1.16 -30.21
C ILE A 288 -24.06 0.45 -30.35
N GLU A 289 -24.08 -0.87 -30.54
CA GLU A 289 -22.86 -1.67 -30.65
C GLU A 289 -22.56 -2.00 -32.11
N ALA A 290 -21.28 -1.90 -32.50
CA ALA A 290 -20.82 -2.23 -33.83
C ALA A 290 -19.57 -3.11 -33.80
N LYS A 291 -19.39 -3.88 -34.87
CA LYS A 291 -18.28 -4.80 -35.08
C LYS A 291 -17.42 -4.39 -36.27
N CYS A 292 -16.11 -4.47 -36.11
CA CYS A 292 -15.15 -4.34 -37.19
C CYS A 292 -14.36 -5.64 -37.36
N PHE A 293 -14.29 -6.16 -38.58
CA PHE A 293 -13.57 -7.39 -38.92
C PHE A 293 -12.16 -7.12 -39.45
N ASP A 294 -11.87 -5.86 -39.79
CA ASP A 294 -10.57 -5.42 -40.25
C ASP A 294 -9.87 -4.56 -39.19
N SER A 295 -8.54 -4.63 -39.17
CA SER A 295 -7.75 -3.69 -38.38
C SER A 295 -7.94 -2.28 -38.96
N ALA A 296 -8.38 -1.33 -38.15
CA ALA A 296 -8.74 0.02 -38.58
C ALA A 296 -8.29 1.10 -37.59
N TYR A 297 -7.83 2.24 -38.11
CA TYR A 297 -7.32 3.38 -37.36
C TYR A 297 -8.18 4.61 -37.64
N ILE A 298 -8.85 5.12 -36.61
CA ILE A 298 -9.86 6.17 -36.71
C ILE A 298 -9.42 7.38 -35.88
N ILE A 299 -9.54 8.58 -36.44
CA ILE A 299 -9.20 9.85 -35.79
C ILE A 299 -10.42 10.78 -35.73
N THR A 300 -10.34 11.83 -34.92
CA THR A 300 -11.34 12.92 -34.95
C THR A 300 -11.51 13.44 -36.38
N GLY A 301 -12.76 13.53 -36.84
CA GLY A 301 -13.09 13.99 -38.18
C GLY A 301 -13.07 12.92 -39.28
N THR A 302 -12.70 11.65 -38.98
CA THR A 302 -12.88 10.54 -39.94
C THR A 302 -14.34 10.50 -40.39
N GLN A 303 -14.57 10.42 -41.71
CA GLN A 303 -15.93 10.37 -42.26
C GLN A 303 -16.44 8.94 -42.28
N LEU A 304 -17.61 8.71 -41.67
CA LEU A 304 -18.35 7.45 -41.75
C LEU A 304 -19.60 7.68 -42.60
N THR A 305 -19.85 6.78 -43.53
CA THR A 305 -21.02 6.85 -44.42
C THR A 305 -21.87 5.60 -44.24
N LEU A 306 -23.14 5.81 -43.91
CA LEU A 306 -24.17 4.79 -43.90
C LEU A 306 -24.72 4.62 -45.32
N ASP A 307 -24.65 3.41 -45.86
CA ASP A 307 -25.29 3.09 -47.14
C ASP A 307 -26.78 2.76 -46.92
N THR A 308 -27.65 3.62 -47.44
CA THR A 308 -29.11 3.49 -47.36
C THR A 308 -29.75 3.11 -48.71
N GLY A 309 -28.95 2.74 -49.71
CA GLY A 309 -29.43 2.46 -51.07
C GLY A 309 -29.82 3.73 -51.87
N GLY A 310 -29.37 4.91 -51.43
CA GLY A 310 -29.63 6.23 -52.01
C GLY A 310 -28.50 7.23 -51.73
N GLN A 311 -28.83 8.50 -51.44
CA GLN A 311 -27.83 9.49 -51.00
C GLN A 311 -27.43 9.14 -49.55
N GLY A 312 -26.30 8.45 -49.39
CA GLY A 312 -25.84 7.93 -48.09
C GLY A 312 -25.74 9.02 -47.01
N ILE A 313 -25.97 8.64 -45.76
CA ILE A 313 -25.85 9.56 -44.62
C ILE A 313 -24.38 9.56 -44.18
N THR A 314 -23.68 10.67 -44.40
CA THR A 314 -22.29 10.84 -43.96
C THR A 314 -22.22 11.67 -42.69
N ASP A 315 -21.42 11.21 -41.74
CA ASP A 315 -21.08 11.93 -40.52
C ASP A 315 -19.57 11.92 -40.26
N LYS A 316 -19.13 12.77 -39.36
CA LYS A 316 -17.74 12.82 -38.90
C LYS A 316 -17.64 12.30 -37.47
N VAL A 317 -16.58 11.55 -37.19
CA VAL A 317 -16.23 11.18 -35.82
C VAL A 317 -16.00 12.45 -35.00
N GLY A 318 -16.66 12.52 -33.85
CA GLY A 318 -16.51 13.58 -32.87
C GLY A 318 -15.13 13.58 -32.22
N GLU A 319 -14.96 14.36 -31.15
CA GLU A 319 -13.66 14.47 -30.49
C GLU A 319 -13.27 13.16 -29.79
N ILE A 320 -12.19 12.53 -30.27
CA ILE A 320 -11.57 11.38 -29.62
C ILE A 320 -10.60 11.88 -28.53
N LEU A 321 -10.69 11.32 -27.33
CA LEU A 321 -9.75 11.60 -26.25
C LEU A 321 -8.34 11.07 -26.59
N PRO A 322 -7.27 11.81 -26.27
CA PRO A 322 -5.91 11.35 -26.49
C PRO A 322 -5.64 10.08 -25.70
N LYS A 323 -4.95 9.12 -26.29
CA LYS A 323 -4.48 7.95 -25.54
C LYS A 323 -3.42 8.41 -24.53
N GLU A 324 -3.44 7.82 -23.34
CA GLU A 324 -2.38 8.00 -22.37
C GLU A 324 -1.05 7.52 -22.99
N GLU A 325 -0.12 8.47 -23.18
CA GLU A 325 1.21 8.17 -23.71
C GLU A 325 2.08 7.48 -22.64
N SER A 326 3.09 6.74 -23.09
CA SER A 326 4.02 6.05 -22.20
C SER A 326 5.41 5.98 -22.81
N ILE A 327 6.43 6.15 -21.97
CA ILE A 327 7.83 5.94 -22.35
C ILE A 327 8.13 4.44 -22.23
N ILE A 328 8.59 3.81 -23.31
CA ILE A 328 9.06 2.43 -23.27
C ILE A 328 10.54 2.44 -22.95
N LEU A 329 10.91 1.93 -21.77
CA LEU A 329 12.29 1.86 -21.29
C LEU A 329 12.79 0.42 -21.30
N LYS A 330 13.99 0.22 -21.83
CA LYS A 330 14.74 -1.03 -21.87
C LYS A 330 16.03 -0.86 -21.08
N LYS A 331 16.66 -2.00 -20.77
CA LYS A 331 17.99 -1.99 -20.17
C LYS A 331 18.98 -1.25 -21.07
N PHE A 332 19.79 -0.39 -20.45
CA PHE A 332 20.77 0.53 -21.06
C PHE A 332 20.18 1.76 -21.76
N ASP A 333 18.86 1.95 -21.75
CA ASP A 333 18.29 3.22 -22.19
C ASP A 333 18.66 4.35 -21.22
N THR A 334 18.66 5.58 -21.74
CA THR A 334 18.82 6.79 -20.93
C THR A 334 17.47 7.48 -20.78
N LEU A 335 17.14 7.89 -19.55
CA LEU A 335 15.97 8.69 -19.20
C LEU A 335 16.42 9.97 -18.51
N LEU A 336 15.91 11.12 -18.96
CA LEU A 336 16.10 12.40 -18.27
C LEU A 336 14.93 12.66 -17.32
N ILE A 337 15.22 13.07 -16.09
CA ILE A 337 14.21 13.56 -15.15
C ILE A 337 14.36 15.07 -15.00
N HIS A 338 13.34 15.83 -15.36
CA HIS A 338 13.33 17.28 -15.20
C HIS A 338 12.80 17.71 -13.83
N LYS A 339 13.43 18.75 -13.29
CA LYS A 339 13.02 19.43 -12.06
C LYS A 339 11.75 20.24 -12.27
N GLU A 340 11.68 20.98 -13.37
CA GLU A 340 10.48 21.70 -13.76
C GLU A 340 9.41 20.75 -14.28
N ASN A 341 8.14 21.14 -14.17
CA ASN A 341 7.00 20.34 -14.63
C ASN A 341 6.90 20.35 -16.16
N VAL A 342 7.81 19.63 -16.80
CA VAL A 342 7.82 19.35 -18.25
C VAL A 342 7.04 18.05 -18.48
N PRO A 343 6.03 18.04 -19.38
CA PRO A 343 5.35 16.80 -19.74
C PRO A 343 6.30 15.84 -20.46
N GLY A 344 6.32 14.59 -20.01
CA GLY A 344 7.25 13.59 -20.53
C GLY A 344 6.95 13.15 -21.96
N GLU A 345 8.01 12.78 -22.68
CA GLU A 345 7.99 12.33 -24.07
C GLU A 345 8.86 11.08 -24.26
N PRO A 346 8.47 10.16 -25.17
CA PRO A 346 9.31 9.02 -25.52
C PRO A 346 10.57 9.45 -26.29
N ALA A 347 11.57 8.57 -26.28
CA ALA A 347 12.77 8.77 -27.10
C ALA A 347 12.42 8.80 -28.59
N LEU A 348 13.04 9.72 -29.34
CA LEU A 348 12.93 9.82 -30.80
C LEU A 348 14.17 9.25 -31.46
N TYR A 349 13.97 8.37 -32.43
CA TYR A 349 15.02 7.78 -33.25
C TYR A 349 14.79 8.18 -34.71
N ASN A 350 15.86 8.46 -35.44
CA ASN A 350 15.78 8.70 -36.88
C ASN A 350 15.57 7.40 -37.66
N GLU A 351 15.42 7.52 -38.98
CA GLU A 351 15.19 6.39 -39.91
C GLU A 351 16.29 5.32 -39.86
N ASN A 352 17.51 5.70 -39.43
CA ASN A 352 18.65 4.80 -39.28
C ASN A 352 18.72 4.15 -37.89
N GLY A 353 17.74 4.42 -37.00
CA GLY A 353 17.70 3.91 -35.64
C GLY A 353 18.66 4.61 -34.67
N VAL A 354 19.20 5.78 -35.03
CA VAL A 354 20.05 6.59 -34.14
C VAL A 354 19.17 7.51 -33.30
N LEU A 355 19.47 7.58 -31.99
CA LEU A 355 18.76 8.43 -31.04
C LEU A 355 18.96 9.91 -31.38
N GLU A 356 17.86 10.64 -31.64
CA GLU A 356 17.85 12.09 -31.87
C GLU A 356 17.46 12.87 -30.60
N LYS A 357 16.46 12.36 -29.86
CA LYS A 357 16.05 12.94 -28.58
C LYS A 357 15.89 11.86 -27.53
N THR A 358 16.52 12.08 -26.39
CA THR A 358 16.40 11.21 -25.21
C THR A 358 14.98 11.28 -24.64
N ALA A 359 14.49 10.16 -24.13
CA ALA A 359 13.24 10.15 -23.38
C ALA A 359 13.38 11.01 -22.12
N HIS A 360 12.33 11.75 -21.76
CA HIS A 360 12.35 12.60 -20.58
C HIS A 360 10.99 12.65 -19.88
N ILE A 361 10.99 12.98 -18.60
CA ILE A 361 9.78 13.19 -17.79
C ILE A 361 10.10 14.06 -16.57
N SER A 362 9.13 14.78 -16.02
CA SER A 362 9.32 15.50 -14.76
C SER A 362 9.00 14.63 -13.53
N CYS A 363 9.20 15.17 -12.33
CA CYS A 363 8.77 14.54 -11.07
C CYS A 363 8.00 15.51 -10.17
N THR A 364 7.19 14.99 -9.25
CA THR A 364 6.29 15.81 -8.42
C THR A 364 6.98 16.57 -7.28
N LEU A 365 8.18 16.14 -6.84
CA LEU A 365 8.89 16.74 -5.72
C LEU A 365 10.31 17.15 -6.18
N PRO A 366 10.48 18.36 -6.73
CA PRO A 366 11.76 18.82 -7.28
C PRO A 366 12.86 19.00 -6.23
N ASP A 367 12.50 19.02 -4.94
CA ASP A 367 13.46 19.07 -3.84
C ASP A 367 14.42 17.89 -3.80
N ILE A 368 14.10 16.75 -4.43
CA ILE A 368 14.97 15.57 -4.45
C ILE A 368 16.33 15.84 -5.12
N PHE A 369 16.41 16.82 -6.02
CA PHE A 369 17.63 17.10 -6.80
C PHE A 369 18.81 17.52 -5.91
N LYS A 370 18.53 18.03 -4.70
CA LYS A 370 19.56 18.39 -3.71
C LYS A 370 19.98 17.23 -2.80
N ASP A 371 19.18 16.16 -2.75
CA ASP A 371 19.30 15.06 -1.80
C ASP A 371 19.89 13.79 -2.44
N VAL A 372 19.73 13.62 -3.75
CA VAL A 372 20.26 12.48 -4.50
C VAL A 372 21.75 12.61 -4.78
N LYS A 373 22.42 11.47 -4.96
CA LYS A 373 23.84 11.42 -5.32
C LYS A 373 24.06 10.58 -6.58
N LYS A 374 25.17 10.87 -7.25
CA LYS A 374 25.64 10.07 -8.38
C LYS A 374 25.84 8.63 -7.93
N ASP A 375 25.53 7.71 -8.84
CA ASP A 375 25.60 6.26 -8.70
C ASP A 375 24.55 5.66 -7.74
N GLU A 376 23.60 6.45 -7.22
CA GLU A 376 22.48 5.93 -6.43
C GLU A 376 21.40 5.27 -7.31
N ILE A 377 20.72 4.29 -6.72
CA ILE A 377 19.60 3.57 -7.37
C ILE A 377 18.33 4.41 -7.36
N ILE A 378 17.64 4.46 -8.50
CA ILE A 378 16.30 5.01 -8.66
C ILE A 378 15.35 3.95 -9.22
N VAL A 379 14.15 3.86 -8.66
CA VAL A 379 13.17 2.82 -8.99
C VAL A 379 11.85 3.45 -9.38
N PHE A 380 11.18 2.93 -10.41
CA PHE A 380 9.91 3.44 -10.92
C PHE A 380 8.82 2.36 -11.01
N ASP A 381 7.56 2.79 -10.93
CA ASP A 381 6.34 1.99 -11.15
C ASP A 381 6.35 0.66 -10.36
N ASP A 382 6.50 0.79 -9.04
CA ASP A 382 6.51 -0.31 -8.08
C ASP A 382 7.62 -1.37 -8.33
N GLY A 383 8.79 -0.94 -8.78
CA GLY A 383 9.92 -1.84 -9.03
C GLY A 383 9.97 -2.46 -10.42
N LYS A 384 9.10 -2.05 -11.35
CA LYS A 384 9.11 -2.58 -12.73
C LYS A 384 10.26 -2.04 -13.57
N ILE A 385 10.77 -0.87 -13.21
CA ILE A 385 11.90 -0.21 -13.87
C ILE A 385 12.89 0.19 -12.78
N GLU A 386 14.17 -0.15 -12.95
CA GLU A 386 15.24 0.32 -12.08
C GLU A 386 16.33 0.98 -12.94
N GLY A 387 16.95 2.02 -12.41
CA GLY A 387 18.05 2.73 -13.03
C GLY A 387 19.05 3.24 -12.01
N VAL A 388 20.11 3.85 -12.51
CA VAL A 388 21.18 4.46 -11.72
C VAL A 388 21.36 5.90 -12.17
N ILE A 389 21.47 6.81 -11.20
CA ILE A 389 21.71 8.23 -11.46
C ILE A 389 23.16 8.41 -11.93
N LYS A 390 23.36 8.74 -13.20
CA LYS A 390 24.71 8.92 -13.79
C LYS A 390 25.21 10.35 -13.66
N GLU A 391 24.32 11.31 -13.84
CA GLU A 391 24.65 12.73 -13.80
C GLU A 391 23.54 13.50 -13.08
N ILE A 392 23.95 14.54 -12.35
CA ILE A 392 23.07 15.43 -11.59
C ILE A 392 23.39 16.84 -12.02
N ASN A 393 22.45 17.48 -12.69
CA ASN A 393 22.48 18.90 -13.03
C ASN A 393 21.47 19.65 -12.16
N ASN A 394 21.50 20.99 -12.18
CA ASN A 394 20.58 21.80 -11.36
C ASN A 394 19.10 21.60 -11.75
N ASP A 395 18.85 21.26 -13.01
CA ASP A 395 17.50 21.19 -13.61
C ASP A 395 17.13 19.79 -14.12
N GLU A 396 18.09 18.86 -14.21
CA GLU A 396 17.86 17.52 -14.74
C GLU A 396 18.72 16.43 -14.07
N LEU A 397 18.18 15.21 -13.99
CA LEU A 397 18.91 13.99 -13.62
C LEU A 397 19.02 13.09 -14.85
N THR A 398 20.21 12.58 -15.12
CA THR A 398 20.44 11.58 -16.18
C THR A 398 20.44 10.20 -15.57
N ILE A 399 19.48 9.35 -15.97
CA ILE A 399 19.30 8.00 -15.46
C ILE A 399 19.66 6.99 -16.54
N GLU A 400 20.53 6.03 -16.21
CA GLU A 400 20.75 4.83 -17.03
C GLU A 400 19.87 3.70 -16.50
N ILE A 401 19.04 3.12 -17.35
CA ILE A 401 18.14 2.03 -16.97
C ILE A 401 18.93 0.73 -16.83
N THR A 402 18.88 0.11 -15.65
CA THR A 402 19.60 -1.13 -15.35
C THR A 402 18.68 -2.35 -15.35
N HIS A 403 17.38 -2.16 -15.13
CA HIS A 403 16.37 -3.21 -15.14
C HIS A 403 15.06 -2.76 -15.79
N ALA A 404 14.53 -3.59 -16.69
CA ALA A 404 13.18 -3.52 -17.25
C ALA A 404 12.80 -4.91 -17.78
N LYS A 405 11.50 -5.20 -17.92
CA LYS A 405 11.02 -6.46 -18.50
C LYS A 405 11.50 -6.65 -19.95
N ASP A 406 11.55 -7.90 -20.40
CA ASP A 406 11.86 -8.24 -21.79
C ASP A 406 10.87 -7.55 -22.75
N GLY A 407 11.42 -6.88 -23.77
CA GLY A 407 10.65 -6.04 -24.70
C GLY A 407 10.40 -4.60 -24.24
N GLY A 408 10.81 -4.24 -23.02
CA GLY A 408 10.72 -2.89 -22.45
C GLY A 408 9.50 -2.69 -21.54
N ALA A 409 9.67 -1.88 -20.49
CA ALA A 409 8.64 -1.52 -19.53
C ALA A 409 8.06 -0.13 -19.84
N LYS A 410 6.75 0.04 -19.61
CA LYS A 410 6.04 1.31 -19.88
C LYS A 410 6.07 2.19 -18.64
N LEU A 411 6.74 3.32 -18.69
CA LEU A 411 6.62 4.40 -17.73
C LEU A 411 5.52 5.36 -18.17
N LYS A 412 4.65 5.74 -17.24
CA LYS A 412 3.49 6.62 -17.47
C LYS A 412 3.53 7.80 -16.49
N ALA A 413 2.54 8.69 -16.58
CA ALA A 413 2.30 9.71 -15.56
C ALA A 413 1.90 9.07 -14.22
N ASP A 414 2.10 9.83 -13.14
CA ASP A 414 1.69 9.50 -11.76
C ASP A 414 2.27 8.17 -11.21
N LYS A 415 3.35 7.66 -11.79
CA LYS A 415 4.03 6.44 -11.34
C LYS A 415 4.96 6.74 -10.18
N GLY A 416 4.91 5.90 -9.14
CA GLY A 416 5.79 6.05 -7.97
C GLY A 416 7.26 6.02 -8.37
N ILE A 417 8.03 6.89 -7.76
CA ILE A 417 9.50 6.92 -7.84
C ILE A 417 10.03 6.69 -6.43
N ASN A 418 11.01 5.80 -6.29
CA ASN A 418 11.67 5.50 -5.04
C ASN A 418 13.18 5.71 -5.17
N LEU A 419 13.79 6.20 -4.11
CA LEU A 419 15.21 6.53 -4.00
C LEU A 419 15.77 5.87 -2.73
N PRO A 420 15.98 4.54 -2.73
CA PRO A 420 16.22 3.76 -1.51
C PRO A 420 17.49 4.14 -0.72
N GLU A 421 18.44 4.78 -1.40
CA GLU A 421 19.76 5.13 -0.86
C GLU A 421 19.85 6.61 -0.44
N SER A 422 19.01 7.47 -1.03
CA SER A 422 19.02 8.91 -0.79
C SER A 422 18.38 9.23 0.57
N ASN A 423 18.99 10.15 1.31
CA ASN A 423 18.40 10.68 2.54
C ASN A 423 17.54 11.90 2.21
N LEU A 424 16.32 11.65 1.73
CA LEU A 424 15.41 12.71 1.30
C LEU A 424 15.05 13.64 2.47
N SER A 425 15.13 14.94 2.20
CA SER A 425 14.75 16.02 3.12
C SER A 425 13.23 16.18 3.24
N ILE A 426 12.48 15.53 2.36
CA ILE A 426 11.03 15.57 2.32
C ILE A 426 10.49 14.81 3.54
N ARG A 427 9.72 15.50 4.38
CA ARG A 427 9.22 15.02 5.67
C ARG A 427 7.81 15.54 5.95
N GLY A 428 7.15 14.90 6.90
CA GLY A 428 5.90 15.36 7.48
C GLY A 428 4.71 15.35 6.52
N LEU A 429 3.73 16.19 6.85
CA LEU A 429 2.47 16.33 6.13
C LEU A 429 2.64 17.32 4.97
N THR A 430 2.23 16.91 3.76
CA THR A 430 2.13 17.81 2.60
C THR A 430 1.00 18.82 2.78
N ASP A 431 0.95 19.88 1.98
CA ASP A 431 -0.15 20.85 2.04
C ASP A 431 -1.49 20.24 1.65
N LYS A 432 -1.47 19.26 0.73
CA LYS A 432 -2.64 18.42 0.44
C LYS A 432 -3.06 17.61 1.66
N ASP A 433 -2.11 16.97 2.36
CA ASP A 433 -2.43 16.18 3.55
C ASP A 433 -3.06 17.04 4.65
N LYS A 434 -2.58 18.28 4.86
CA LYS A 434 -3.17 19.22 5.82
C LYS A 434 -4.61 19.59 5.45
N THR A 435 -4.88 19.79 4.16
CA THR A 435 -6.23 20.07 3.65
C THR A 435 -7.15 18.85 3.81
N ASP A 436 -6.66 17.66 3.46
CA ASP A 436 -7.40 16.41 3.60
C ASP A 436 -7.70 16.08 5.08
N LEU A 437 -6.78 16.41 5.99
CA LEU A 437 -6.94 16.21 7.43
C LEU A 437 -8.20 16.90 7.99
N GLU A 438 -8.55 18.10 7.53
CA GLU A 438 -9.77 18.79 7.96
C GLU A 438 -11.02 17.92 7.72
N PHE A 439 -11.09 17.33 6.52
CA PHE A 439 -12.17 16.42 6.14
C PHE A 439 -12.12 15.10 6.93
N ILE A 440 -10.94 14.50 7.03
CA ILE A 440 -10.72 13.22 7.72
C ILE A 440 -11.15 13.29 9.17
N LEU A 441 -10.70 14.33 9.90
CA LEU A 441 -10.98 14.49 11.33
C LEU A 441 -12.47 14.71 11.62
N LEU A 442 -13.25 15.20 10.65
CA LEU A 442 -14.69 15.39 10.78
C LEU A 442 -15.49 14.12 10.44
N HIS A 443 -14.99 13.28 9.53
CA HIS A 443 -15.81 12.23 8.90
C HIS A 443 -15.36 10.79 9.11
N SER A 444 -14.15 10.54 9.62
CA SER A 444 -13.62 9.18 9.79
C SER A 444 -13.35 8.82 11.26
N ASP A 445 -12.94 7.57 11.50
CA ASP A 445 -12.55 7.07 12.82
C ASP A 445 -11.02 7.11 13.03
N ILE A 446 -10.24 7.01 11.94
CA ILE A 446 -8.79 6.80 11.95
C ILE A 446 -8.15 7.55 10.78
N VAL A 447 -7.00 8.18 11.02
CA VAL A 447 -6.09 8.68 9.99
C VAL A 447 -4.85 7.80 9.91
N ASN A 448 -4.42 7.45 8.69
CA ASN A 448 -3.16 6.77 8.46
C ASN A 448 -2.16 7.76 7.87
N MET A 449 -1.03 7.94 8.54
CA MET A 449 0.04 8.82 8.10
C MET A 449 1.09 8.01 7.32
N SER A 450 1.28 8.38 6.05
CA SER A 450 2.25 7.76 5.14
C SER A 450 3.67 8.26 5.39
N PHE A 451 4.67 7.45 5.04
CA PHE A 451 6.11 7.75 5.04
C PHE A 451 6.66 8.29 6.37
N VAL A 452 6.27 7.69 7.50
CA VAL A 452 6.74 8.10 8.83
C VAL A 452 8.18 7.62 9.02
N ASN A 453 9.11 8.56 9.16
CA ASN A 453 10.55 8.33 9.17
C ASN A 453 11.21 8.65 10.51
N ASP A 454 10.73 9.65 11.24
CA ASP A 454 11.32 10.09 12.49
C ASP A 454 10.31 10.71 13.47
N VAL A 455 10.84 11.25 14.57
CA VAL A 455 10.04 11.80 15.67
C VAL A 455 9.35 13.11 15.31
N GLU A 456 9.88 13.86 14.34
CA GLU A 456 9.27 15.14 13.95
C GLU A 456 8.02 14.90 13.10
N ASP A 457 8.02 13.88 12.22
CA ASP A 457 6.82 13.46 11.49
C ASP A 457 5.65 13.16 12.45
N VAL A 458 5.94 12.46 13.56
CA VAL A 458 4.95 12.13 14.58
C VAL A 458 4.44 13.39 15.28
N LYS A 459 5.34 14.30 15.65
CA LYS A 459 4.97 15.55 16.33
C LYS A 459 4.13 16.45 15.44
N ASP A 460 4.45 16.54 14.15
CA ASP A 460 3.70 17.35 13.18
C ASP A 460 2.22 16.93 13.16
N LEU A 461 1.95 15.63 13.04
CA LEU A 461 0.57 15.12 13.07
C LEU A 461 -0.09 15.31 14.45
N GLN A 462 0.61 15.01 15.54
CA GLN A 462 0.07 15.18 16.89
C GLN A 462 -0.27 16.64 17.19
N GLN A 463 0.53 17.59 16.70
CA GLN A 463 0.25 19.01 16.82
C GLN A 463 -1.03 19.39 16.07
N VAL A 464 -1.19 18.93 14.83
CA VAL A 464 -2.45 19.14 14.08
C VAL A 464 -3.64 18.54 14.83
N LEU A 465 -3.53 17.31 15.35
CA LEU A 465 -4.61 16.69 16.13
C LEU A 465 -4.98 17.50 17.38
N LYS A 466 -3.98 18.09 18.04
CA LYS A 466 -4.18 18.97 19.20
C LYS A 466 -4.89 20.26 18.80
N ASP A 467 -4.49 20.88 17.70
CA ASP A 467 -5.08 22.13 17.20
C ASP A 467 -6.57 21.94 16.83
N PHE A 468 -6.92 20.76 16.30
CA PHE A 468 -8.31 20.36 16.02
C PHE A 468 -9.05 19.77 17.23
N GLN A 469 -8.44 19.73 18.42
CA GLN A 469 -9.00 19.17 19.66
C GLN A 469 -9.45 17.71 19.52
N LYS A 470 -8.67 16.91 18.77
CA LYS A 470 -8.94 15.50 18.46
C LYS A 470 -8.10 14.57 19.31
N GLU A 471 -8.20 14.68 20.63
CA GLU A 471 -7.33 13.96 21.58
C GLU A 471 -7.55 12.43 21.65
N ASN A 472 -8.65 11.92 21.08
CA ASN A 472 -9.02 10.49 21.11
C ASN A 472 -9.27 9.90 19.71
N PHE A 473 -8.82 10.57 18.65
CA PHE A 473 -8.98 10.12 17.27
C PHE A 473 -7.97 9.02 16.93
N GLY A 474 -8.33 8.01 16.13
CA GLY A 474 -7.39 6.93 15.83
C GLY A 474 -6.26 7.38 14.91
N VAL A 475 -5.02 6.98 15.21
CA VAL A 475 -3.87 7.23 14.33
C VAL A 475 -3.18 5.93 13.96
N ILE A 476 -2.80 5.77 12.70
CA ILE A 476 -1.94 4.68 12.23
C ILE A 476 -0.71 5.27 11.56
N TYR A 477 0.48 5.02 12.10
CA TYR A 477 1.73 5.40 11.46
C TYR A 477 2.18 4.31 10.50
N LYS A 478 2.37 4.64 9.23
CA LYS A 478 2.80 3.69 8.20
C LYS A 478 4.31 3.69 8.11
N ILE A 479 4.89 2.51 8.27
CA ILE A 479 6.33 2.30 8.16
C ILE A 479 6.61 1.74 6.77
N GLU A 480 7.13 2.62 5.91
CA GLU A 480 7.27 2.41 4.46
C GLU A 480 8.72 2.51 3.98
N THR A 481 9.66 2.91 4.85
CA THR A 481 11.04 3.20 4.46
C THR A 481 12.04 2.52 5.38
N LYS A 482 13.30 2.40 4.91
CA LYS A 482 14.42 1.94 5.73
C LYS A 482 14.63 2.80 6.97
N LYS A 483 14.53 4.13 6.83
CA LYS A 483 14.69 5.10 7.92
C LYS A 483 13.59 4.92 8.98
N GLY A 484 12.33 4.74 8.57
CA GLY A 484 11.22 4.45 9.47
C GLY A 484 11.42 3.15 10.26
N VAL A 485 11.90 2.08 9.63
CA VAL A 485 12.22 0.81 10.33
C VAL A 485 13.32 1.00 11.37
N ASN A 486 14.40 1.70 11.02
CA ASN A 486 15.54 1.93 11.93
C ASN A 486 15.17 2.81 13.12
N ASN A 487 14.32 3.83 12.89
CA ASN A 487 13.89 4.77 13.92
C ASN A 487 12.66 4.32 14.70
N LEU A 488 12.07 3.17 14.37
CA LEU A 488 10.78 2.72 14.90
C LEU A 488 10.67 2.80 16.43
N PRO A 489 11.65 2.38 17.26
CA PRO A 489 11.51 2.50 18.71
C PRO A 489 11.34 3.94 19.20
N LYS A 490 12.05 4.91 18.59
CA LYS A 490 11.94 6.34 18.92
C LYS A 490 10.64 6.94 18.43
N ILE A 491 10.21 6.54 17.21
CA ILE A 491 8.90 6.90 16.65
C ILE A 491 7.80 6.44 17.62
N LEU A 492 7.85 5.19 18.10
CA LEU A 492 6.85 4.66 19.03
C LEU A 492 6.83 5.40 20.37
N LEU A 493 7.98 5.70 20.98
CA LEU A 493 8.02 6.45 22.25
C LEU A 493 7.39 7.84 22.11
N THR A 494 7.61 8.51 20.98
CA THR A 494 6.99 9.82 20.69
C THR A 494 5.50 9.65 20.41
N ALA A 495 5.13 8.64 19.61
CA ALA A 495 3.74 8.34 19.27
C ALA A 495 2.88 8.01 20.50
N MET A 496 3.49 7.38 21.52
CA MET A 496 2.84 7.06 22.80
C MET A 496 2.43 8.28 23.63
N GLN A 497 2.81 9.50 23.26
CA GLN A 497 2.27 10.73 23.87
C GLN A 497 0.79 10.95 23.51
N TYR A 498 0.28 10.23 22.51
CA TYR A 498 -1.09 10.34 22.00
C TYR A 498 -1.79 8.97 22.01
N PHE A 499 -3.10 8.92 22.35
CA PHE A 499 -3.88 7.68 22.39
C PHE A 499 -5.24 7.83 21.69
N PRO A 500 -5.71 6.84 20.90
CA PRO A 500 -5.05 5.58 20.54
C PRO A 500 -4.27 5.67 19.23
N PHE A 501 -3.17 4.92 19.11
CA PHE A 501 -2.46 4.74 17.85
C PHE A 501 -2.05 3.29 17.57
N GLY A 502 -1.72 3.01 16.31
CA GLY A 502 -1.20 1.75 15.79
C GLY A 502 -0.11 1.95 14.74
N VAL A 503 0.46 0.85 14.26
CA VAL A 503 1.46 0.83 13.19
C VAL A 503 0.96 -0.01 12.02
N MET A 504 1.16 0.47 10.80
CA MET A 504 0.94 -0.31 9.59
C MET A 504 2.28 -0.70 8.96
N ILE A 505 2.46 -1.99 8.71
CA ILE A 505 3.55 -2.52 7.90
C ILE A 505 3.12 -2.41 6.44
N ALA A 506 3.48 -1.31 5.78
CA ALA A 506 3.09 -1.04 4.40
C ALA A 506 4.16 -1.60 3.45
N ARG A 507 4.01 -2.90 3.14
CA ARG A 507 5.04 -3.72 2.46
C ARG A 507 5.30 -3.33 1.01
N GLY A 508 4.35 -2.70 0.31
CA GLY A 508 4.50 -2.26 -1.07
C GLY A 508 5.69 -1.31 -1.23
N ASP A 509 5.61 -0.11 -0.65
CA ASP A 509 6.70 0.85 -0.66
C ASP A 509 7.92 0.34 0.13
N LEU A 510 7.70 -0.34 1.27
CA LEU A 510 8.80 -0.84 2.09
C LEU A 510 9.70 -1.83 1.35
N ALA A 511 9.14 -2.74 0.54
CA ALA A 511 9.91 -3.73 -0.20
C ALA A 511 10.85 -3.09 -1.23
N ILE A 512 10.43 -1.97 -1.82
CA ILE A 512 11.23 -1.18 -2.76
C ILE A 512 12.37 -0.49 -2.00
N GLU A 513 12.06 0.13 -0.86
CA GLU A 513 13.01 0.94 -0.06
C GLU A 513 14.12 0.11 0.63
N ILE A 514 13.85 -1.13 1.03
CA ILE A 514 14.85 -1.99 1.69
C ILE A 514 15.40 -3.11 0.79
N GLY A 515 14.82 -3.24 -0.41
CA GLY A 515 15.02 -4.35 -1.32
C GLY A 515 14.27 -5.63 -0.90
N TRP A 516 13.78 -6.38 -1.89
CA TRP A 516 12.96 -7.58 -1.72
C TRP A 516 13.54 -8.64 -0.76
N LYS A 517 14.87 -8.81 -0.75
CA LYS A 517 15.58 -9.79 0.09
C LYS A 517 15.47 -9.48 1.59
N ASN A 518 15.29 -8.21 1.96
CA ASN A 518 15.25 -7.76 3.35
C ASN A 518 13.82 -7.62 3.89
N LEU A 519 12.79 -7.75 3.04
CA LEU A 519 11.40 -7.55 3.44
C LEU A 519 10.98 -8.43 4.61
N GLY A 520 11.30 -9.73 4.56
CA GLY A 520 10.97 -10.66 5.65
C GLY A 520 11.63 -10.28 6.98
N LYS A 521 12.89 -9.81 6.93
CA LYS A 521 13.63 -9.34 8.12
C LYS A 521 13.00 -8.07 8.69
N ALA A 522 12.72 -7.07 7.87
CA ALA A 522 12.13 -5.81 8.31
C ALA A 522 10.72 -6.01 8.88
N GLN A 523 9.89 -6.84 8.23
CA GLN A 523 8.57 -7.21 8.74
C GLN A 523 8.67 -7.83 10.15
N GLU A 524 9.53 -8.82 10.34
CA GLU A 524 9.72 -9.45 11.67
C GLU A 524 10.27 -8.46 12.71
N GLN A 525 11.15 -7.54 12.30
CA GLN A 525 11.66 -6.49 13.18
C GLN A 525 10.55 -5.54 13.63
N ILE A 526 9.71 -5.04 12.71
CA ILE A 526 8.58 -4.16 13.03
C ILE A 526 7.59 -4.89 13.95
N LEU A 527 7.28 -6.16 13.64
CA LEU A 527 6.39 -6.99 14.46
C LEU A 527 6.90 -7.12 15.89
N ARG A 528 8.19 -7.41 16.09
CA ARG A 528 8.76 -7.59 17.43
C ARG A 528 8.78 -6.29 18.23
N ILE A 529 9.18 -5.18 17.60
CA ILE A 529 9.23 -3.86 18.24
C ILE A 529 7.81 -3.43 18.65
N CYS A 530 6.83 -3.55 17.77
CA CYS A 530 5.44 -3.19 18.08
C CYS A 530 4.84 -4.11 19.15
N ASN A 531 5.14 -5.42 19.13
CA ASN A 531 4.72 -6.33 20.19
C ASN A 531 5.37 -6.00 21.55
N ALA A 532 6.64 -5.60 21.58
CA ALA A 532 7.28 -5.12 22.81
C ALA A 532 6.57 -3.86 23.34
N ALA A 533 6.17 -2.99 22.43
CA ALA A 533 5.43 -1.78 22.71
C ALA A 533 3.92 -2.01 22.91
N HIS A 534 3.41 -3.24 22.80
CA HIS A 534 1.98 -3.55 22.84
C HIS A 534 1.12 -2.68 21.90
N ILE A 535 1.66 -2.28 20.76
CA ILE A 535 1.00 -1.40 19.80
C ILE A 535 0.26 -2.26 18.77
N PRO A 536 -1.02 -1.95 18.46
CA PRO A 536 -1.76 -2.66 17.43
C PRO A 536 -1.08 -2.56 16.07
N ILE A 537 -1.01 -3.69 15.36
CA ILE A 537 -0.32 -3.78 14.07
C ILE A 537 -1.32 -4.08 12.96
N VAL A 538 -1.22 -3.34 11.86
CA VAL A 538 -1.88 -3.64 10.58
C VAL A 538 -0.86 -4.24 9.62
N TRP A 539 -1.08 -5.48 9.20
CA TRP A 539 -0.32 -6.12 8.14
C TRP A 539 -0.92 -5.74 6.80
N ALA A 540 -0.20 -4.93 6.01
CA ALA A 540 -0.77 -4.31 4.83
C ALA A 540 -0.04 -4.65 3.54
N THR A 541 -0.79 -4.49 2.45
CA THR A 541 -0.41 -4.64 1.04
C THR A 541 -0.08 -6.08 0.64
N GLN A 542 -0.49 -6.48 -0.56
CA GLN A 542 -0.18 -7.77 -1.19
C GLN A 542 -0.64 -9.05 -0.47
N VAL A 543 -1.47 -8.94 0.59
CA VAL A 543 -2.11 -10.13 1.18
C VAL A 543 -3.25 -10.56 0.27
N LEU A 544 -3.17 -11.79 -0.28
CA LEU A 544 -4.16 -12.36 -1.21
C LEU A 544 -4.45 -11.45 -2.43
N GLU A 545 -3.43 -10.75 -2.94
CA GLU A 545 -3.55 -9.81 -4.07
C GLU A 545 -4.09 -10.47 -5.35
N THR A 546 -3.52 -11.62 -5.70
CA THR A 546 -3.91 -12.41 -6.86
C THR A 546 -5.31 -12.96 -6.69
N MET A 547 -5.71 -13.26 -5.46
CA MET A 547 -7.08 -13.68 -5.18
C MET A 547 -8.06 -12.54 -5.42
N ALA A 548 -7.80 -11.35 -4.87
CA ALA A 548 -8.66 -10.18 -5.08
C ALA A 548 -8.81 -9.83 -6.57
N LYS A 549 -7.74 -10.00 -7.36
CA LYS A 549 -7.72 -9.69 -8.81
C LYS A 549 -8.23 -10.81 -9.72
N LYS A 550 -7.92 -12.07 -9.43
CA LYS A 550 -8.12 -13.22 -10.35
C LYS A 550 -8.99 -14.34 -9.75
N GLY A 551 -9.46 -14.19 -8.51
CA GLY A 551 -10.33 -15.15 -7.83
C GLY A 551 -9.64 -16.41 -7.30
N ARG A 552 -8.31 -16.52 -7.44
CA ARG A 552 -7.54 -17.65 -6.92
C ARG A 552 -6.22 -17.20 -6.28
N PRO A 553 -5.94 -17.60 -5.02
CA PRO A 553 -4.67 -17.29 -4.37
C PRO A 553 -3.56 -18.23 -4.85
N SER A 554 -2.33 -17.74 -4.79
CA SER A 554 -1.10 -18.53 -4.89
C SER A 554 -0.75 -19.20 -3.56
N ARG A 555 0.12 -20.22 -3.60
CA ARG A 555 0.62 -20.89 -2.38
C ARG A 555 1.38 -19.94 -1.44
N ALA A 556 2.09 -18.97 -2.02
CA ALA A 556 2.82 -17.96 -1.27
C ALA A 556 1.85 -17.05 -0.50
N GLU A 557 0.76 -16.62 -1.14
CA GLU A 557 -0.24 -15.76 -0.50
C GLU A 557 -1.01 -16.47 0.62
N ILE A 558 -1.29 -17.78 0.49
CA ILE A 558 -1.89 -18.55 1.58
C ILE A 558 -0.97 -18.61 2.80
N THR A 559 0.33 -18.84 2.57
CA THR A 559 1.32 -18.85 3.66
C THR A 559 1.43 -17.48 4.32
N ASP A 560 1.45 -16.42 3.52
CA ASP A 560 1.50 -15.04 4.01
C ASP A 560 0.25 -14.67 4.84
N ALA A 561 -0.94 -14.99 4.33
CA ALA A 561 -2.21 -14.77 5.04
C ALA A 561 -2.27 -15.56 6.36
N SER A 562 -1.74 -16.79 6.39
CA SER A 562 -1.65 -17.58 7.62
C SER A 562 -0.69 -16.97 8.65
N MET A 563 0.42 -16.36 8.22
CA MET A 563 1.35 -15.66 9.13
C MET A 563 0.80 -14.33 9.64
N ALA A 564 -0.17 -13.75 8.94
CA ALA A 564 -0.79 -12.49 9.32
C ALA A 564 -1.67 -12.60 10.58
N GLU A 565 -2.00 -13.82 11.05
CA GLU A 565 -2.62 -14.11 12.37
C GLU A 565 -1.86 -13.46 13.53
N ARG A 566 -0.54 -13.27 13.38
CA ARG A 566 0.33 -12.62 14.35
C ARG A 566 0.08 -11.11 14.50
N THR A 567 -0.88 -10.53 13.77
CA THR A 567 -1.25 -9.11 13.81
C THR A 567 -2.68 -8.86 14.22
N ASP A 568 -2.98 -7.60 14.52
CA ASP A 568 -4.29 -7.19 15.03
C ASP A 568 -5.29 -6.89 13.91
N CYS A 569 -4.79 -6.60 12.71
CA CYS A 569 -5.55 -6.33 11.51
C CYS A 569 -4.76 -6.72 10.26
N VAL A 570 -5.45 -7.26 9.25
CA VAL A 570 -4.93 -7.51 7.90
C VAL A 570 -5.63 -6.58 6.94
N MET A 571 -4.88 -5.93 6.06
CA MET A 571 -5.43 -5.03 5.04
C MET A 571 -5.43 -5.70 3.66
N LEU A 572 -6.62 -5.78 3.05
CA LEU A 572 -6.83 -6.22 1.68
C LEU A 572 -6.94 -5.04 0.72
N ASN A 573 -6.40 -5.21 -0.47
CA ASN A 573 -6.56 -4.27 -1.58
C ASN A 573 -7.88 -4.50 -2.32
N LYS A 574 -8.27 -3.53 -3.17
CA LYS A 574 -9.47 -3.62 -4.01
C LYS A 574 -9.30 -4.66 -5.15
N GLY A 575 -10.39 -5.31 -5.54
CA GLY A 575 -10.43 -6.21 -6.70
C GLY A 575 -11.82 -6.83 -6.92
N PRO A 576 -12.11 -7.38 -8.11
CA PRO A 576 -13.42 -7.93 -8.45
C PRO A 576 -13.87 -9.11 -7.58
N TYR A 577 -12.92 -9.84 -6.97
CA TYR A 577 -13.20 -11.01 -6.11
C TYR A 577 -12.99 -10.70 -4.62
N ILE A 578 -13.16 -9.44 -4.22
CA ILE A 578 -12.85 -9.00 -2.85
C ILE A 578 -13.77 -9.66 -1.80
N ASN A 579 -15.03 -9.93 -2.15
CA ASN A 579 -15.98 -10.60 -1.27
C ASN A 579 -15.51 -12.03 -0.90
N GLU A 580 -15.10 -12.81 -1.89
CA GLU A 580 -14.51 -14.13 -1.71
C GLU A 580 -13.19 -14.05 -0.95
N THR A 581 -12.38 -13.04 -1.27
CA THR A 581 -11.06 -12.84 -0.63
C THR A 581 -11.19 -12.59 0.87
N ILE A 582 -12.17 -11.81 1.32
CA ILE A 582 -12.44 -11.59 2.74
C ILE A 582 -12.81 -12.90 3.43
N LYS A 583 -13.72 -13.69 2.84
CA LYS A 583 -14.15 -14.98 3.41
C LYS A 583 -13.00 -15.97 3.53
N THR A 584 -12.21 -16.13 2.47
CA THR A 584 -11.03 -17.00 2.49
C THR A 584 -9.99 -16.53 3.50
N LEU A 585 -9.77 -15.21 3.64
CA LEU A 585 -8.89 -14.70 4.68
C LEU A 585 -9.40 -15.04 6.08
N GLU A 586 -10.69 -14.87 6.34
CA GLU A 586 -11.31 -15.21 7.64
C GLU A 586 -11.16 -16.71 7.96
N GLU A 587 -11.36 -17.58 6.99
CA GLU A 587 -11.13 -19.03 7.13
C GLU A 587 -9.66 -19.35 7.46
N ILE A 588 -8.72 -18.78 6.70
CA ILE A 588 -7.28 -19.00 6.91
C ILE A 588 -6.87 -18.53 8.32
N LEU A 589 -7.32 -17.34 8.74
CA LEU A 589 -7.01 -16.79 10.05
C LEU A 589 -7.61 -17.65 11.17
N THR A 590 -8.85 -18.12 11.00
CA THR A 590 -9.50 -18.99 11.99
C THR A 590 -8.72 -20.30 12.16
N ILE A 591 -8.33 -20.95 11.06
CA ILE A 591 -7.52 -22.18 11.09
C ILE A 591 -6.14 -21.94 11.71
N ALA A 592 -5.51 -20.80 11.40
CA ALA A 592 -4.20 -20.46 11.97
C ALA A 592 -4.27 -20.22 13.48
N GLU A 593 -5.36 -19.62 13.98
CA GLU A 593 -5.58 -19.32 15.39
C GLU A 593 -5.90 -20.55 16.26
N GLU A 594 -6.26 -21.69 15.67
CA GLU A 594 -6.50 -22.96 16.36
C GLU A 594 -5.20 -23.72 16.71
N ARG A 595 -4.05 -23.30 16.16
CA ARG A 595 -2.72 -23.82 16.48
C ARG A 595 -2.17 -23.23 17.77
#